data_AF-A0A0K2XMT2-F1
#
_entry.id   AF-A0A0K2XMT2-F1
#
_cell.length_a   1.000
_cell.length_b   1.000
_cell.length_c   1.000
_cell.angle_alpha   90.00
_cell.angle_beta   90.00
_cell.angle_gamma   90.00
#
_symmetry.space_group_name_H-M   'P 1'
#
loop_
_entity.id
_entity.type
_entity.pdbx_description
1 polymer ?
#
loop_
_entity_poly.entity_id
_entity_poly.type
_entity_poly.pdbx_seq_one_letter_code
_entity_poly.pdbx_strand_id
1 'polypeptide(L)'
;MCLCGFSSYFDMVKAALKNKNYQKAKEFHSKAESGMCGRKYYRLGLLYFKGDGVVQDRTRAFDYFLKAIKHGEIRAYHALGLIYQYGYERPQDIVRAKRCFEKGAEMGDFVAKIALERLLRSHSYRLRKAS
;
A
#
# COMPACT_ATOMS: atom_id res chain seq x y z
N MET A 1 -1.80 -23.20 8.72
CA MET A 1 -3.12 -22.55 8.51
C MET A 1 -3.20 -21.31 9.38
N CYS A 2 -3.13 -20.10 8.81
CA CYS A 2 -3.35 -18.88 9.60
C CYS A 2 -4.85 -18.71 9.86
N LEU A 3 -5.32 -19.12 11.04
CA LEU A 3 -6.66 -18.82 11.56
C LEU A 3 -6.73 -17.32 11.88
N CYS A 4 -6.82 -16.50 10.84
CA CYS A 4 -7.05 -15.07 11.00
C CYS A 4 -8.54 -14.83 10.84
N GLY A 5 -9.26 -14.72 11.97
CA GLY A 5 -10.62 -14.19 12.00
C GLY A 5 -10.66 -12.83 11.29
N PHE A 6 -11.09 -12.85 10.02
CA PHE A 6 -10.98 -11.74 9.08
C PHE A 6 -11.90 -10.56 9.45
N SER A 7 -12.93 -10.81 10.27
CA SER A 7 -13.97 -9.83 10.58
C SER A 7 -13.65 -9.01 11.84
N SER A 8 -13.33 -9.67 12.95
CA SER A 8 -13.28 -9.01 14.26
C SER A 8 -12.17 -7.94 14.38
N TYR A 9 -11.01 -8.18 13.76
CA TYR A 9 -9.86 -7.25 13.85
C TYR A 9 -10.10 -5.91 13.13
N PHE A 10 -10.67 -5.95 11.92
CA PHE A 10 -10.94 -4.75 11.14
C PHE A 10 -12.02 -3.89 11.81
N ASP A 11 -13.03 -4.53 12.39
CA ASP A 11 -14.08 -3.87 13.18
C ASP A 11 -13.51 -3.25 14.46
N MET A 12 -12.61 -3.93 15.16
CA MET A 12 -11.95 -3.41 16.38
C MET A 12 -11.06 -2.19 16.09
N VAL A 13 -10.24 -2.25 15.04
CA VAL A 13 -9.39 -1.11 14.66
C VAL A 13 -10.26 0.06 14.18
N LYS A 14 -11.24 -0.20 13.31
CA LYS A 14 -12.15 0.85 12.81
C LYS A 14 -12.97 1.48 13.95
N ALA A 15 -13.44 0.69 14.92
CA ALA A 15 -14.14 1.19 16.11
C ALA A 15 -13.22 1.98 17.05
N ALA A 16 -11.99 1.51 17.31
CA ALA A 16 -11.02 2.22 18.16
C ALA A 16 -10.64 3.58 17.57
N LEU A 17 -10.51 3.67 16.25
CA LEU A 17 -10.18 4.89 15.53
C LEU A 17 -11.38 5.85 15.42
N LYS A 18 -12.60 5.32 15.22
CA LYS A 18 -13.84 6.11 15.26
C LYS A 18 -14.03 6.84 16.59
N ASN A 19 -13.56 6.24 17.68
CA ASN A 19 -13.63 6.82 19.03
C ASN A 19 -12.45 7.76 19.37
N LYS A 20 -11.63 8.20 18.39
CA LYS A 20 -10.42 9.05 18.57
C LYS A 20 -9.44 8.54 19.64
N ASN A 21 -9.49 7.24 19.96
CA ASN A 21 -8.70 6.68 21.04
C ASN A 21 -7.38 6.13 20.49
N TYR A 22 -6.47 7.07 20.20
CA TYR A 22 -5.20 6.81 19.50
C TYR A 22 -4.30 5.79 20.22
N GLN A 23 -4.38 5.70 21.55
CA GLN A 23 -3.58 4.74 22.33
C GLN A 23 -4.08 3.30 22.13
N LYS A 24 -5.39 3.07 22.22
CA LYS A 24 -5.98 1.75 21.93
C LYS A 24 -5.73 1.34 20.49
N ALA A 25 -5.86 2.27 19.54
CA ALA A 25 -5.54 1.99 18.14
C ALA A 25 -4.08 1.55 17.96
N LYS A 26 -3.11 2.20 18.62
CA LYS A 26 -1.69 1.80 18.58
C LYS A 26 -1.44 0.43 19.21
N GLU A 27 -2.07 0.11 20.33
CA GLU A 27 -1.96 -1.22 20.96
C GLU A 27 -2.58 -2.32 20.10
N PHE A 28 -3.75 -2.09 19.49
CA PHE A 28 -4.37 -3.02 18.54
C PHE A 28 -3.51 -3.17 17.28
N HIS A 29 -2.83 -2.10 16.83
CA HIS A 29 -1.84 -2.19 15.75
C HIS A 29 -0.67 -3.08 16.14
N SER A 30 -0.02 -2.83 17.28
CA SER A 30 1.14 -3.59 17.76
C SER A 30 0.81 -5.08 17.98
N LYS A 31 -0.32 -5.38 18.66
CA LYS A 31 -0.79 -6.76 18.86
C LYS A 31 -1.18 -7.47 17.57
N ALA A 32 -1.56 -6.72 16.55
CA ALA A 32 -1.90 -7.33 15.27
C ALA A 32 -0.67 -7.62 14.43
N GLU A 33 0.44 -6.88 14.60
CA GLU A 33 1.69 -7.15 13.88
C GLU A 33 2.24 -8.56 14.20
N SER A 34 2.00 -9.08 15.41
CA SER A 34 2.26 -10.49 15.74
C SER A 34 1.26 -11.41 15.03
N GLY A 35 1.60 -11.85 13.82
CA GLY A 35 0.81 -12.80 13.03
C GLY A 35 0.12 -12.19 11.80
N MET A 36 0.56 -11.02 11.33
CA MET A 36 0.06 -10.45 10.07
C MET A 36 0.65 -11.14 8.84
N CYS A 37 -0.24 -11.53 7.92
CA CYS A 37 0.13 -11.95 6.57
C CYS A 37 0.16 -10.74 5.62
N GLY A 38 0.85 -10.85 4.48
CA GLY A 38 1.00 -9.74 3.51
C GLY A 38 -0.31 -9.06 3.12
N ARG A 39 -1.40 -9.83 2.96
CA ARG A 39 -2.75 -9.32 2.65
C ARG A 39 -3.30 -8.34 3.70
N LYS A 40 -3.01 -8.55 4.98
CA LYS A 40 -3.44 -7.65 6.07
C LYS A 40 -2.66 -6.34 6.02
N TYR A 41 -1.34 -6.41 5.85
CA TYR A 41 -0.49 -5.23 5.67
C TYR A 41 -0.93 -4.39 4.47
N TYR A 42 -1.28 -5.02 3.34
CA TYR A 42 -1.81 -4.31 2.18
C TYR A 42 -3.11 -3.57 2.46
N ARG A 43 -4.07 -4.22 3.17
CA ARG A 43 -5.33 -3.56 3.55
C ARG A 43 -5.10 -2.39 4.50
N LEU A 44 -4.20 -2.51 5.47
CA LEU A 44 -3.84 -1.41 6.36
C LEU A 44 -3.21 -0.25 5.60
N GLY A 45 -2.30 -0.53 4.67
CA GLY A 45 -1.75 0.48 3.78
C GLY A 45 -2.84 1.22 3.01
N LEU A 46 -3.86 0.51 2.50
CA LEU A 46 -5.01 1.14 1.82
C LEU A 46 -5.85 2.03 2.74
N LEU A 47 -6.04 1.66 4.01
CA LEU A 47 -6.78 2.49 4.96
C LEU A 47 -6.06 3.82 5.18
N TYR A 48 -4.76 3.77 5.47
CA TYR A 48 -3.94 4.97 5.64
C TYR A 48 -3.83 5.80 4.36
N PHE A 49 -3.78 5.14 3.20
CA PHE A 49 -3.74 5.82 1.92
C PHE A 49 -5.04 6.59 1.61
N LYS A 50 -6.20 5.99 1.94
CA LYS A 50 -7.53 6.59 1.69
C LYS A 50 -8.03 7.48 2.83
N GLY A 51 -7.52 7.31 4.04
CA GLY A 51 -8.08 7.92 5.25
C GLY A 51 -9.42 7.30 5.69
N ASP A 52 -9.72 6.06 5.31
CA ASP A 52 -11.00 5.42 5.66
C ASP A 52 -10.95 4.90 7.10
N GLY A 53 -11.48 5.70 8.03
CA GLY A 53 -11.48 5.40 9.46
C GLY A 53 -10.15 5.66 10.16
N VAL A 54 -9.10 6.11 9.47
CA VAL A 54 -7.83 6.61 10.04
C VAL A 54 -7.55 8.02 9.50
N VAL A 55 -6.74 8.81 10.19
CA VAL A 55 -6.15 10.01 9.59
C VAL A 55 -5.33 9.57 8.37
N GLN A 56 -5.59 10.20 7.22
CA GLN A 56 -4.86 9.92 5.99
C GLN A 56 -3.37 10.19 6.24
N ASP A 57 -2.55 9.17 6.02
CA ASP A 57 -1.11 9.23 6.21
C ASP A 57 -0.45 8.33 5.15
N ARG A 58 -0.05 8.96 4.06
CA ARG A 58 0.47 8.22 2.90
C ARG A 58 1.90 7.74 3.14
N THR A 59 2.62 8.40 4.04
CA THR A 59 3.93 7.95 4.50
C THR A 59 3.82 6.63 5.27
N ARG A 60 2.88 6.50 6.22
CA ARG A 60 2.62 5.21 6.87
C ARG A 60 2.07 4.17 5.92
N ALA A 61 1.22 4.56 4.97
CA ALA A 61 0.71 3.64 3.96
C ALA A 61 1.85 3.00 3.16
N PHE A 62 2.86 3.79 2.79
CA PHE A 62 4.07 3.32 2.11
C PHE A 62 4.81 2.24 2.91
N ASP A 63 5.03 2.47 4.20
CA ASP A 63 5.71 1.50 5.07
C ASP A 63 4.92 0.19 5.21
N TYR A 64 3.58 0.28 5.30
CA TYR A 64 2.73 -0.91 5.32
C TYR A 64 2.74 -1.66 3.99
N PHE A 65 2.80 -0.99 2.85
CA PHE A 65 2.96 -1.65 1.55
C PHE A 65 4.32 -2.34 1.44
N LEU A 66 5.40 -1.75 1.96
CA LEU A 66 6.70 -2.42 2.02
C LEU A 66 6.66 -3.69 2.89
N LYS A 67 6.01 -3.62 4.07
CA LYS A 67 5.77 -4.80 4.92
C LYS A 67 4.95 -5.86 4.17
N ALA A 68 3.91 -5.46 3.45
CA ALA A 68 3.10 -6.37 2.65
C ALA A 68 3.92 -7.13 1.60
N ILE A 69 4.81 -6.44 0.89
CA ILE A 69 5.73 -7.05 -0.08
C ILE A 69 6.69 -8.03 0.59
N LYS A 70 7.27 -7.67 1.75
CA LYS A 70 8.14 -8.57 2.52
C LYS A 70 7.44 -9.88 2.90
N HIS A 71 6.13 -9.84 3.10
CA HIS A 71 5.29 -11.01 3.38
C HIS A 71 4.64 -11.62 2.12
N GLY A 72 5.14 -11.30 0.92
CA GLY A 72 4.74 -11.93 -0.34
C GLY A 72 3.44 -11.40 -0.98
N GLU A 73 2.89 -10.28 -0.51
CA GLU A 73 1.69 -9.69 -1.13
C GLU A 73 2.06 -8.86 -2.36
N ILE A 74 1.83 -9.43 -3.53
CA ILE A 74 2.23 -8.85 -4.81
C ILE A 74 1.46 -7.56 -5.11
N ARG A 75 0.17 -7.46 -4.71
CA ARG A 75 -0.68 -6.28 -4.94
C ARG A 75 -0.12 -4.99 -4.34
N ALA A 76 0.73 -5.11 -3.33
CA ALA A 76 1.38 -3.96 -2.72
C ALA A 76 2.42 -3.30 -3.64
N TYR A 77 2.98 -4.01 -4.62
CA TYR A 77 3.87 -3.41 -5.64
C TYR A 77 3.13 -2.34 -6.45
N HIS A 78 1.91 -2.62 -6.88
CA HIS A 78 1.08 -1.66 -7.59
C HIS A 78 0.79 -0.42 -6.73
N ALA A 79 0.44 -0.59 -5.45
CA ALA A 79 0.16 0.54 -4.57
C ALA A 79 1.40 1.44 -4.33
N LEU A 80 2.60 0.85 -4.18
CA LEU A 80 3.84 1.61 -4.12
C LEU A 80 4.13 2.37 -5.43
N GLY A 81 3.89 1.71 -6.58
CA GLY A 81 4.06 2.34 -7.88
C GLY A 81 3.19 3.59 -8.03
N LEU A 82 1.94 3.55 -7.56
CA LEU A 82 1.05 4.72 -7.55
C LEU A 82 1.58 5.84 -6.65
N ILE A 83 2.09 5.53 -5.46
CA ILE A 83 2.65 6.56 -4.55
C ILE A 83 3.79 7.31 -5.24
N TYR A 84 4.70 6.59 -5.89
CA TYR A 84 5.81 7.21 -6.63
C TYR A 84 5.34 7.94 -7.89
N GLN A 85 4.32 7.42 -8.60
CA GLN A 85 3.80 8.03 -9.82
C GLN A 85 3.13 9.38 -9.56
N TYR A 86 2.44 9.54 -8.44
CA TYR A 86 1.70 10.77 -8.12
C TYR A 86 2.45 11.70 -7.16
N GLY A 87 3.55 11.25 -6.56
CA GLY A 87 4.35 12.07 -5.67
C GLY A 87 3.61 12.48 -4.39
N TYR A 88 2.88 11.54 -3.79
CA TYR A 88 2.11 11.85 -2.59
C TYR A 88 3.01 11.93 -1.34
N GLU A 89 3.27 13.13 -0.84
CA GLU A 89 4.19 13.42 0.29
C GLU A 89 5.66 13.03 0.04
N ARG A 90 5.98 12.64 -1.20
CA ARG A 90 7.32 12.34 -1.69
C ARG A 90 7.47 12.91 -3.09
N PRO A 91 8.68 13.29 -3.53
CA PRO A 91 8.87 13.74 -4.90
C PRO A 91 8.43 12.66 -5.89
N GLN A 92 7.77 13.09 -6.95
CA GLN A 92 7.31 12.21 -8.01
C GLN A 92 8.48 11.53 -8.70
N ASP A 93 8.53 10.21 -8.64
CA ASP A 93 9.59 9.39 -9.19
C ASP A 93 9.02 8.31 -10.12
N ILE A 94 8.89 8.68 -11.39
CA ILE A 94 8.35 7.80 -12.42
C ILE A 94 9.25 6.57 -12.66
N VAL A 95 10.56 6.70 -12.45
CA VAL A 95 11.52 5.60 -12.63
C VAL A 95 11.29 4.54 -11.57
N ARG A 96 11.17 4.95 -10.30
CA ARG A 96 10.82 4.03 -9.21
C ARG A 96 9.40 3.47 -9.35
N ALA A 97 8.44 4.28 -9.80
CA ALA A 97 7.08 3.81 -10.08
C ALA A 97 7.08 2.68 -11.11
N LYS A 98 7.78 2.87 -12.23
CA LYS A 98 7.97 1.86 -13.28
C LYS A 98 8.56 0.57 -12.71
N ARG A 99 9.66 0.68 -11.94
CA ARG A 99 10.33 -0.47 -11.35
C ARG A 99 9.43 -1.26 -10.38
N CYS A 100 8.57 -0.56 -9.63
CA CYS A 100 7.57 -1.22 -8.79
C CYS A 100 6.53 -1.98 -9.63
N PHE A 101 6.03 -1.38 -10.71
CA PHE A 101 5.06 -2.03 -11.59
C PHE A 101 5.65 -3.21 -12.37
N GLU A 102 6.89 -3.11 -12.84
CA GLU A 102 7.63 -4.20 -13.50
C GLU A 102 7.74 -5.41 -12.57
N LYS A 103 8.20 -5.21 -11.34
CA LYS A 103 8.28 -6.29 -10.34
C LYS A 103 6.92 -6.92 -10.05
N GLY A 104 5.86 -6.11 -9.94
CA GLY A 104 4.51 -6.63 -9.76
C GLY A 104 4.06 -7.49 -10.94
N ALA A 105 4.32 -7.01 -12.17
CA ALA A 105 3.97 -7.72 -13.40
C ALA A 105 4.75 -9.02 -13.57
N GLU A 106 6.05 -9.04 -13.27
CA GLU A 106 6.91 -10.24 -13.26
C GLU A 106 6.38 -11.31 -12.31
N MET A 107 5.87 -10.89 -11.15
CA MET A 107 5.26 -11.77 -10.16
C MET A 107 3.81 -12.18 -10.50
N GLY A 108 3.28 -11.76 -11.65
CA GLY A 108 1.95 -12.13 -12.14
C GLY A 108 0.81 -11.21 -11.73
N ASP A 109 1.07 -10.02 -11.18
CA ASP A 109 0.02 -9.03 -10.91
C ASP A 109 -0.40 -8.30 -12.20
N PHE A 110 -1.57 -8.69 -12.70
CA PHE A 110 -2.17 -8.09 -13.89
C PHE A 110 -2.48 -6.59 -13.70
N VAL A 111 -2.80 -6.16 -12.49
CA VAL A 111 -3.06 -4.73 -12.20
C VAL A 111 -1.77 -3.93 -12.32
N ALA A 112 -0.66 -4.46 -11.82
CA ALA A 112 0.65 -3.85 -11.99
C ALA A 112 1.05 -3.79 -13.47
N LYS A 113 0.76 -4.84 -14.25
CA LYS A 113 1.01 -4.86 -15.70
C LYS A 113 0.21 -3.78 -16.45
N ILE A 114 -1.09 -3.64 -16.19
CA ILE A 114 -1.91 -2.57 -16.79
C ILE A 114 -1.39 -1.19 -16.38
N ALA A 115 -1.02 -1.01 -15.11
CA ALA A 115 -0.48 0.25 -14.61
C ALA A 115 0.84 0.61 -15.30
N LEU A 116 1.72 -0.38 -15.53
CA LEU A 116 2.94 -0.20 -16.31
C LEU A 116 2.64 0.23 -17.75
N GLU A 117 1.74 -0.45 -18.44
CA GLU A 117 1.35 -0.08 -19.81
C GLU A 117 0.77 1.34 -19.89
N ARG A 118 -0.08 1.71 -18.92
CA ARG A 118 -0.63 3.07 -18.81
C ARG A 118 0.46 4.11 -18.54
N LEU A 119 1.42 3.80 -17.68
CA LEU A 119 2.56 4.66 -17.39
C LEU A 119 3.39 4.92 -18.65
N LEU A 120 3.71 3.86 -19.40
CA LEU A 120 4.51 3.94 -20.63
C LEU A 120 3.82 4.71 -21.75
N ARG A 121 2.48 4.57 -21.86
CA ARG A 121 1.69 5.33 -22.84
C ARG A 121 1.57 6.82 -22.50
N SER A 122 1.70 7.19 -21.23
CA SER A 122 1.60 8.58 -20.79
C SER A 122 2.66 9.47 -21.45
N HIS A 123 2.24 10.63 -21.96
CA HIS A 123 3.13 11.57 -22.66
C HIS A 123 4.25 12.09 -21.73
N SER A 124 3.99 12.19 -20.43
CA SER A 124 4.96 12.60 -19.41
C SER A 124 6.14 11.63 -19.24
N TYR A 125 5.95 10.33 -19.47
CA TYR A 125 7.05 9.36 -19.43
C TYR A 125 8.01 9.52 -20.61
N ARG A 126 7.48 9.81 -21.81
CA ARG A 126 8.29 10.04 -23.02
C ARG A 126 9.16 11.28 -22.89
N LEU A 127 8.62 12.37 -22.34
CA LEU A 127 9.35 13.62 -22.15
C LEU A 127 10.53 13.48 -21.18
N ARG A 128 10.38 12.77 -20.05
CA ARG A 128 11.47 12.53 -19.08
C ARG A 128 12.55 11.56 -19.57
N LYS A 129 12.27 10.74 -20.59
CA LYS A 129 13.28 9.84 -21.20
C LYS A 129 14.11 10.56 -22.26
N ALA A 130 13.61 11.67 -22.81
CA ALA A 130 14.25 12.43 -23.88
C ALA A 130 15.15 13.58 -23.38
N SER A 131 15.09 13.89 -22.08
CA SER A 131 15.93 14.85 -21.36
C SER A 131 17.08 14.17 -20.64
#